data_AF-A0A6B3HUS3-F1
#
_entry.id   AF-A0A6B3HUS3-F1
#
_cell.length_a   1.000
_cell.length_b   1.000
_cell.length_c   1.000
_cell.angle_alpha   90.00
_cell.angle_beta   90.00
_cell.angle_gamma   90.00
#
_symmetry.space_group_name_H-M   'P 1'
#
loop_
_entity.id
_entity.type
_entity.pdbx_description
1 polymer ?
#
loop_
_entity_poly.entity_id
_entity_poly.type
_entity_poly.pdbx_seq_one_letter_code
_entity_poly.pdbx_strand_id
1 'polypeptide(L)'
;AELPGVLHKFDSWHGTWIEEKGQAVAVHTRRAEDPQAAFETLRGPLGELAALHGLILEPGRQVLELRPPGMDKGVALATYVAEVDAESVLYAGDDLGDLAAFAAVEKL
;
A
#
# COMPACT_ATOMS: atom_id res chain seq x y z
N ALA A 1 12.17 12.54 6.68
CA ALA A 1 12.12 11.78 5.42
C ALA A 1 13.23 10.73 5.44
N GLU A 2 12.92 9.52 5.92
CA GLU A 2 13.92 8.45 6.14
C GLU A 2 14.02 7.48 4.95
N LEU A 3 12.97 7.39 4.13
CA LEU A 3 12.88 6.50 2.97
C LEU A 3 14.03 6.65 1.96
N PRO A 4 14.42 7.87 1.53
CA PRO A 4 15.58 8.05 0.65
C PRO A 4 16.87 7.51 1.26
N GLY A 5 17.05 7.66 2.57
CA GLY A 5 18.22 7.16 3.30
C GLY A 5 18.27 5.63 3.36
N VAL A 6 17.11 4.97 3.50
CA VAL A 6 17.00 3.50 3.42
C VAL A 6 17.39 3.02 2.02
N LEU A 7 16.86 3.61 0.95
CA LEU A 7 17.17 3.17 -0.41
C LEU A 7 18.64 3.36 -0.80
N HIS A 8 19.28 4.45 -0.34
CA HIS A 8 20.71 4.67 -0.54
C HIS A 8 21.59 3.67 0.21
N LYS A 9 21.16 3.20 1.38
CA LYS A 9 21.95 2.28 2.23
C LYS A 9 22.05 0.87 1.65
N PHE A 10 21.09 0.46 0.82
CA PHE A 10 21.00 -0.91 0.28
C PHE A 10 21.49 -1.04 -1.16
N ASP A 11 22.15 -0.02 -1.74
CA ASP A 11 22.66 0.03 -3.13
C ASP A 11 21.62 -0.26 -4.24
N SER A 12 20.38 -0.53 -3.85
CA SER A 12 19.22 -0.80 -4.70
C SER A 12 18.66 0.45 -5.39
N TRP A 13 19.27 1.62 -5.18
CA TRP A 13 18.78 2.89 -5.72
C TRP A 13 18.86 2.96 -7.26
N HIS A 14 19.72 2.15 -7.87
CA HIS A 14 19.81 2.02 -9.32
C HIS A 14 18.58 1.29 -9.89
N GLY A 15 17.53 2.06 -10.17
CA GLY A 15 16.31 1.58 -10.83
C GLY A 15 15.11 1.36 -9.92
N THR A 16 15.24 1.58 -8.60
CA THR A 16 14.06 1.68 -7.72
C THR A 16 13.48 3.09 -7.74
N TRP A 17 12.15 3.20 -7.80
CA TRP A 17 11.46 4.49 -7.79
C TRP A 17 10.39 4.52 -6.70
N ILE A 18 10.29 5.66 -6.01
CA ILE A 18 9.28 5.93 -4.99
C ILE A 18 8.08 6.65 -5.64
N GLU A 19 6.90 6.08 -5.45
CA GLU A 19 5.62 6.71 -5.79
C GLU A 19 4.90 7.12 -4.51
N GLU A 20 4.53 8.40 -4.41
CA GLU A 20 3.67 8.89 -3.33
C GLU A 20 2.20 8.78 -3.77
N LYS A 21 1.41 7.98 -3.04
CA LYS A 21 0.00 7.71 -3.29
C LYS A 21 -0.86 8.25 -2.15
N GLY A 22 -0.89 9.58 -1.99
CA GLY A 22 -1.68 10.23 -0.93
C GLY A 22 -1.20 9.83 0.46
N GLN A 23 -1.86 8.85 1.08
CA GLN A 23 -1.50 8.31 2.40
C GLN A 23 -0.57 7.08 2.35
N ALA A 24 -0.30 6.55 1.16
CA ALA A 24 0.59 5.41 0.96
C ALA A 24 1.86 5.83 0.19
N VAL A 25 2.91 5.03 0.32
CA VAL A 25 4.16 5.18 -0.43
C VAL A 25 4.51 3.83 -1.03
N ALA A 26 4.72 3.77 -2.34
CA ALA A 26 5.10 2.55 -3.04
C ALA A 26 6.55 2.61 -3.52
N VAL A 27 7.29 1.53 -3.32
CA VAL A 27 8.67 1.35 -3.79
C VAL A 27 8.66 0.31 -4.90
N HIS A 28 8.87 0.76 -6.14
CA HIS A 28 8.86 -0.09 -7.32
C HIS A 28 10.26 -0.62 -7.63
N THR A 29 10.39 -1.92 -7.85
CA THR A 29 11.68 -2.58 -8.16
C THR A 29 11.79 -3.02 -9.62
N ARG A 30 10.72 -2.89 -10.41
CA ARG A 30 10.65 -3.36 -11.81
C ARG A 30 11.76 -2.85 -12.73
N ARG A 31 12.29 -1.65 -12.47
CA ARG A 31 13.33 -1.01 -13.30
C ARG A 31 14.74 -1.20 -12.74
N ALA A 32 14.90 -1.93 -11.63
CA ALA A 32 16.21 -2.33 -11.14
C ALA A 32 16.86 -3.34 -12.11
N GLU A 33 18.18 -3.44 -12.03
CA GLU A 33 18.96 -4.39 -12.83
C GLU A 33 18.52 -5.85 -12.59
N ASP A 34 18.25 -6.20 -11.32
CA ASP A 34 17.55 -7.41 -10.92
C ASP A 34 16.31 -7.05 -10.06
N PRO A 35 15.11 -7.01 -10.67
CA PRO A 35 13.89 -6.61 -9.97
C PRO A 35 13.51 -7.50 -8.79
N GLN A 36 13.81 -8.80 -8.86
CA GLN A 36 13.43 -9.76 -7.83
C GLN A 36 14.41 -9.68 -6.67
N ALA A 37 15.73 -9.61 -6.94
CA ALA A 37 16.73 -9.45 -5.89
C ALA A 37 16.56 -8.12 -5.15
N ALA A 38 16.27 -7.03 -5.85
CA ALA A 38 15.98 -5.73 -5.23
C ALA A 38 14.73 -5.79 -4.34
N PHE A 39 13.67 -6.47 -4.80
CA PHE A 39 12.44 -6.65 -4.04
C PHE A 39 12.66 -7.44 -2.74
N GLU A 40 13.37 -8.56 -2.81
CA GLU A 40 13.68 -9.37 -1.63
C GLU A 40 14.59 -8.62 -0.65
N THR A 41 15.59 -7.89 -1.16
CA THR A 41 16.51 -7.08 -0.34
C THR A 41 15.79 -5.97 0.41
N LEU A 42 14.82 -5.30 -0.24
CA LEU A 42 14.10 -4.17 0.32
C LEU A 42 12.95 -4.56 1.25
N ARG A 43 12.42 -5.78 1.14
CA ARG A 43 11.28 -6.24 1.94
C ARG A 43 11.53 -6.12 3.45
N GLY A 44 12.69 -6.57 3.93
CA GLY A 44 13.03 -6.51 5.35
C GLY A 44 13.12 -5.07 5.88
N PRO A 45 14.01 -4.24 5.32
CA PRO A 45 14.19 -2.85 5.76
C PRO A 45 12.93 -1.99 5.66
N LEU A 46 12.13 -2.15 4.59
CA LEU A 46 10.87 -1.42 4.46
C LEU A 46 9.81 -1.93 5.43
N GLY A 47 9.87 -3.22 5.83
CA GLY A 47 9.01 -3.78 6.87
C GLY A 47 9.31 -3.20 8.24
N GLU A 48 10.59 -3.06 8.59
CA GLU A 48 11.02 -2.39 9.83
C GLU A 48 10.61 -0.91 9.85
N LEU A 49 10.80 -0.20 8.74
CA LEU A 49 10.39 1.19 8.60
C LEU A 49 8.86 1.34 8.71
N ALA A 50 8.09 0.46 8.08
CA ALA A 50 6.64 0.45 8.19
C ALA A 50 6.22 0.26 9.65
N ALA A 51 6.79 -0.72 10.35
CA ALA A 51 6.47 -0.99 11.76
C ALA A 51 6.79 0.21 12.67
N LEU A 52 7.93 0.89 12.45
CA LEU A 52 8.33 2.08 13.22
C LEU A 52 7.32 3.22 13.11
N HIS A 53 6.69 3.36 11.95
CA HIS A 53 5.71 4.41 11.68
C HIS A 53 4.24 3.95 11.83
N GLY A 54 4.01 2.74 12.33
CA GLY A 54 2.66 2.18 12.47
C GLY A 54 1.96 1.96 11.13
N LEU A 55 2.71 1.70 10.06
CA LEU A 55 2.23 1.33 8.73
C LEU A 55 2.31 -0.19 8.56
N ILE A 56 1.62 -0.71 7.54
CA ILE A 56 1.80 -2.08 7.04
C ILE A 56 2.57 -2.05 5.71
N LEU A 57 3.36 -3.11 5.48
CA LEU A 57 4.04 -3.34 4.22
C LEU A 57 3.28 -4.39 3.40
N GLU A 58 2.82 -4.00 2.22
CA GLU A 58 2.11 -4.86 1.29
C GLU A 58 2.94 -5.19 0.05
N PRO A 59 3.26 -6.48 -0.17
CA PRO A 59 3.96 -6.90 -1.37
C PRO A 59 2.99 -7.01 -2.56
N GLY A 60 3.28 -6.26 -3.63
CA GLY A 60 2.68 -6.41 -4.94
C GLY A 60 3.67 -6.96 -5.99
N ARG A 61 3.27 -6.95 -7.27
CA ARG A 61 4.11 -7.44 -8.37
C ARG A 61 5.28 -6.49 -8.67
N GLN A 62 6.44 -6.78 -8.06
CA GLN A 62 7.66 -5.96 -8.12
C GLN A 62 7.47 -4.55 -7.54
N VAL A 63 6.64 -4.46 -6.49
CA VAL A 63 6.35 -3.22 -5.77
C VAL A 63 6.09 -3.52 -4.30
N LEU A 64 6.65 -2.72 -3.40
CA LEU A 64 6.42 -2.79 -1.95
C LEU A 64 5.68 -1.53 -1.52
N GLU A 65 4.46 -1.66 -1.04
CA GLU A 65 3.62 -0.52 -0.64
C GLU A 65 3.56 -0.39 0.88
N LEU A 66 3.89 0.80 1.39
CA LEU A 66 3.76 1.16 2.80
C LEU A 66 2.50 1.98 2.95
N ARG A 67 1.54 1.51 3.75
CA ARG A 67 0.25 2.20 3.95
C ARG A 67 -0.26 2.10 5.38
N PRO A 68 -1.13 3.02 5.83
CA PRO A 68 -1.74 2.92 7.16
C PRO A 68 -2.55 1.62 7.33
N PRO A 69 -2.51 0.98 8.51
CA PRO A 69 -3.40 -0.12 8.85
C PRO A 69 -4.85 0.38 8.94
N GLY A 70 -5.81 -0.48 8.63
CA GLY A 70 -7.24 -0.20 8.88
C GLY A 70 -7.91 0.78 7.92
N MET A 71 -7.20 1.39 6.98
CA MET A 71 -7.82 2.04 5.82
C MET A 71 -8.00 0.99 4.72
N ASP A 72 -8.98 0.10 4.92
CA ASP A 72 -9.45 -0.74 3.83
C ASP A 72 -10.63 -0.06 3.12
N LYS A 73 -10.92 -0.52 1.90
CA LYS A 73 -11.97 0.06 1.08
C LYS A 73 -13.35 -0.04 1.75
N GLY A 74 -13.54 -0.97 2.69
CA GLY A 74 -14.77 -1.10 3.47
C GLY A 74 -14.94 0.00 4.52
N VAL A 75 -13.89 0.32 5.27
CA VAL A 75 -13.90 1.44 6.22
C VAL A 75 -14.12 2.77 5.50
N ALA A 76 -13.43 2.98 4.38
CA ALA A 76 -13.60 4.18 3.56
C ALA A 76 -15.03 4.29 3.00
N LEU A 77 -15.57 3.19 2.47
CA LEU A 77 -16.95 3.14 1.96
C LEU A 77 -17.98 3.43 3.05
N ALA A 78 -17.90 2.75 4.19
CA ALA A 78 -18.85 2.92 5.29
C ALA A 78 -18.83 4.35 5.85
N THR A 79 -17.64 4.94 5.98
CA THR A 79 -17.49 6.33 6.41
C THR A 79 -18.17 7.27 5.41
N TYR A 80 -17.90 7.10 4.11
CA TYR A 80 -18.46 7.96 3.08
C TYR A 80 -19.99 7.83 2.96
N VAL A 81 -20.52 6.61 3.03
CA VAL A 81 -21.98 6.35 3.01
C VAL A 81 -22.68 7.08 4.16
N ALA A 82 -22.10 7.05 5.36
CA ALA A 82 -22.64 7.76 6.51
C ALA A 82 -22.52 9.29 6.38
N GLU A 83 -21.42 9.80 5.81
CA GLU A 83 -21.21 11.24 5.59
C GLU A 83 -22.21 11.85 4.61
N VAL A 84 -22.59 11.12 3.57
CA VAL A 84 -23.51 11.61 2.53
C VAL A 84 -24.97 11.19 2.74
N ASP A 85 -25.25 10.43 3.81
CA ASP A 85 -26.58 9.87 4.11
C ASP A 85 -27.19 9.12 2.91
N ALA A 86 -26.40 8.21 2.30
CA ALA A 86 -26.81 7.53 1.08
C ALA A 86 -27.95 6.53 1.33
N GLU A 87 -29.06 6.69 0.60
CA GLU A 87 -30.19 5.73 0.63
C GLU A 87 -29.92 4.43 -0.14
N SER A 88 -28.96 4.42 -1.06
CA SER A 88 -28.65 3.27 -1.90
C SER A 88 -27.17 3.24 -2.27
N VAL A 89 -26.57 2.05 -2.19
CA VAL A 89 -25.13 1.84 -2.41
C VAL A 89 -24.92 0.69 -3.39
N LEU A 90 -24.08 0.92 -4.40
CA LEU A 90 -23.56 -0.11 -5.30
C LEU A 90 -22.04 -0.02 -5.29
N TYR A 91 -21.39 -1.16 -5.06
CA TYR A 91 -19.93 -1.27 -5.09
C TYR A 91 -19.49 -2.31 -6.12
N ALA A 92 -18.43 -2.01 -6.88
CA ALA A 92 -17.83 -2.91 -7.86
C ALA A 92 -16.30 -2.77 -7.84
N GLY A 93 -15.60 -3.91 -7.88
CA GLY A 93 -14.13 -3.97 -7.91
C GLY A 93 -13.64 -5.37 -8.31
N ASP A 94 -12.38 -5.49 -8.70
CA ASP A 94 -11.76 -6.69 -9.27
C ASP A 94 -10.55 -7.22 -8.47
N ASP A 95 -10.14 -6.52 -7.41
CA ASP A 95 -8.91 -6.79 -6.67
C ASP A 95 -9.17 -7.32 -5.25
N LEU A 96 -8.15 -7.92 -4.63
CA LEU A 96 -8.24 -8.45 -3.25
C LEU A 96 -8.60 -7.37 -2.23
N GLY A 97 -8.19 -6.12 -2.48
CA GLY A 97 -8.56 -4.98 -1.63
C GLY A 97 -10.06 -4.67 -1.61
N ASP A 98 -10.83 -5.17 -2.58
CA ASP A 98 -12.28 -4.98 -2.68
C ASP A 98 -13.07 -5.91 -1.75
N LEU A 99 -12.46 -6.98 -1.25
CA LEU A 99 -13.13 -7.92 -0.34
C LEU A 99 -13.68 -7.23 0.91
N ALA A 100 -12.93 -6.28 1.46
CA ALA A 100 -13.38 -5.50 2.61
C ALA A 100 -14.57 -4.59 2.28
N ALA A 101 -14.62 -4.03 1.07
CA ALA A 101 -15.74 -3.21 0.62
C ALA A 101 -16.99 -4.04 0.33
N PHE A 102 -16.86 -5.22 -0.28
CA PHE A 102 -17.98 -6.14 -0.43
C PHE A 102 -18.59 -6.52 0.93
N ALA A 103 -17.75 -6.87 1.90
CA ALA A 103 -18.18 -7.18 3.26
C ALA A 103 -18.79 -5.97 4.00
N ALA A 104 -18.45 -4.74 3.63
CA ALA A 104 -19.07 -3.54 4.15
C ALA A 104 -20.47 -3.34 3.55
N VAL A 105 -20.63 -3.50 2.22
CA VAL A 105 -21.94 -3.41 1.55
C VAL A 105 -22.94 -4.42 2.08
N GLU A 106 -22.52 -5.65 2.38
CA GLU A 106 -23.41 -6.67 2.99
C GLU A 106 -23.95 -6.28 4.37
N LYS A 107 -23.34 -5.30 5.04
CA LYS A 107 -23.70 -4.86 6.41
C LYS A 107 -24.46 -3.53 6.44
N LEU A 108 -24.51 -2.81 5.33
CA LEU A 108 -25.28 -1.57 5.17
C LEU A 108 -26.77 -1.88 5.04
#